data_AF-A0A7C7NVE5-F1
#
_entry.id   AF-A0A7C7NVE5-F1
#
_cell.length_a   1.000
_cell.length_b   1.000
_cell.length_c   1.000
_cell.angle_alpha   90.00
_cell.angle_beta   90.00
_cell.angle_gamma   90.00
#
_symmetry.space_group_name_H-M   'P 1'
#
loop_
_entity.id
_entity.type
_entity.pdbx_description
1 polymer ?
#
loop_
_entity_poly.entity_id
_entity_poly.type
_entity_poly.pdbx_seq_one_letter_code
_entity_poly.pdbx_strand_id
1 'polypeptide(L)'
;TIIVTNSIIARNKSKFGVGGGIFTGRNAIVTSSTISYNHSYKHGGGIFSTKTALIKNSTFSNNISGYGGAFYGITRLKITNSRFSNNIAKHDGGAIKCEGDGATIIDTNLSKNRAGNYGGAIFVSDLYLKNGNLSSNSAKYGGAIFVSYAEVKSSKLINNQATYSGGAIKGDNILLKHSLEFNNSSERNGGAIDSSRVVIADSVLKNNRSGKGGAIFSKDITITNCTLTANRAKISGGGVKGYKITIRYSTLCDNEAQKSGGAVEGVDITVTNSNISNNRSYRGGGINGSTLMAKINITNVVMYKNSAQYGGAIYGNVKISNSLFIYNYGIGMALYGKGLLTNNIIRNFTAPDIVSQEIFMVPGE
;
A
#
# COMPACT_ATOMS: atom_id res chain seq x y z
N THR A 1 -29.36 -22.11 -10.38
CA THR A 1 -27.92 -22.14 -10.14
C THR A 1 -27.27 -22.82 -11.30
N ILE A 2 -26.11 -22.34 -11.77
CA ILE A 2 -25.23 -23.09 -12.68
C ILE A 2 -24.12 -23.71 -11.82
N ILE A 3 -23.87 -25.00 -12.02
CA ILE A 3 -22.82 -25.76 -11.32
C ILE A 3 -21.84 -26.28 -12.36
N VAL A 4 -20.56 -25.95 -12.20
CA VAL A 4 -19.46 -26.38 -13.06
C VAL A 4 -18.43 -27.10 -12.20
N THR A 5 -18.19 -28.36 -12.49
CA THR A 5 -17.29 -29.22 -11.71
C THR A 5 -16.38 -30.01 -12.65
N ASN A 6 -15.08 -30.10 -12.35
CA ASN A 6 -14.12 -30.88 -13.13
C ASN A 6 -14.16 -30.61 -14.65
N SER A 7 -14.37 -29.34 -15.00
CA SER A 7 -14.66 -28.95 -16.39
C SER A 7 -13.64 -27.97 -16.95
N ILE A 8 -13.56 -27.93 -18.28
CA ILE A 8 -12.79 -26.92 -19.02
C ILE A 8 -13.77 -26.11 -19.89
N ILE A 9 -13.78 -24.79 -19.69
CA ILE A 9 -14.54 -23.85 -20.52
C ILE A 9 -13.55 -22.88 -21.13
N ALA A 10 -13.28 -23.03 -22.43
CA ALA A 10 -12.24 -22.26 -23.06
C ALA A 10 -12.54 -21.81 -24.48
N ARG A 11 -11.88 -20.71 -24.88
CA ARG A 11 -11.92 -20.15 -26.24
C ARG A 11 -13.31 -19.74 -26.73
N ASN A 12 -14.19 -19.39 -25.79
CA ASN A 12 -15.52 -18.88 -26.12
C ASN A 12 -15.51 -17.36 -26.31
N LYS A 13 -16.41 -16.85 -27.14
CA LYS A 13 -16.52 -15.41 -27.43
C LYS A 13 -17.97 -14.95 -27.41
N SER A 14 -18.29 -14.03 -26.49
CA SER A 14 -19.58 -13.35 -26.42
C SER A 14 -19.53 -12.00 -27.13
N LYS A 15 -20.19 -11.90 -28.29
CA LYS A 15 -20.30 -10.65 -29.06
C LYS A 15 -21.18 -9.60 -28.36
N PHE A 16 -22.19 -10.06 -27.61
CA PHE A 16 -23.16 -9.19 -26.93
C PHE A 16 -22.70 -8.74 -25.53
N GLY A 17 -21.51 -9.14 -25.09
CA GLY A 17 -20.94 -8.67 -23.83
C GLY A 17 -21.50 -9.35 -22.57
N VAL A 18 -22.13 -10.52 -22.74
CA VAL A 18 -22.63 -11.34 -21.64
C VAL A 18 -21.75 -12.56 -21.48
N GLY A 19 -20.87 -12.57 -20.45
CA GLY A 19 -20.09 -13.72 -19.99
C GLY A 19 -19.42 -14.54 -21.09
N GLY A 20 -18.12 -14.35 -21.32
CA GLY A 20 -17.45 -14.97 -22.48
C GLY A 20 -17.47 -16.49 -22.44
N GLY A 21 -17.38 -17.11 -21.26
CA GLY A 21 -17.55 -18.56 -21.06
C GLY A 21 -18.90 -18.94 -20.43
N ILE A 22 -19.29 -18.25 -19.35
CA ILE A 22 -20.55 -18.49 -18.63
C ILE A 22 -21.28 -17.18 -18.41
N PHE A 23 -22.55 -17.15 -18.76
CA PHE A 23 -23.49 -16.15 -18.26
C PHE A 23 -24.55 -16.83 -17.39
N THR A 24 -24.85 -16.24 -16.22
CA THR A 24 -25.93 -16.74 -15.37
C THR A 24 -26.70 -15.61 -14.68
N GLY A 25 -28.03 -15.66 -14.85
CA GLY A 25 -29.00 -14.88 -14.08
C GLY A 25 -29.26 -15.42 -12.66
N ARG A 26 -28.61 -16.53 -12.29
CA ARG A 26 -28.73 -17.25 -11.01
C ARG A 26 -27.34 -17.45 -10.38
N ASN A 27 -27.27 -18.08 -9.21
CA ASN A 27 -25.99 -18.38 -8.56
C ASN A 27 -25.04 -19.18 -9.47
N ALA A 28 -23.75 -18.91 -9.39
CA ALA A 28 -22.68 -19.67 -10.05
C ALA A 28 -21.87 -20.46 -9.01
N ILE A 29 -21.67 -21.76 -9.24
CA ILE A 29 -20.78 -22.59 -8.42
C ILE A 29 -19.76 -23.22 -9.36
N VAL A 30 -18.47 -22.92 -9.15
CA VAL A 30 -17.38 -23.44 -9.97
C VAL A 30 -16.35 -24.12 -9.07
N THR A 31 -16.15 -25.41 -9.28
CA THR A 31 -15.24 -26.24 -8.47
C THR A 31 -14.29 -27.03 -9.36
N SER A 32 -13.01 -27.08 -9.02
CA SER A 32 -12.02 -27.95 -9.69
C SER A 32 -12.00 -27.80 -11.21
N SER A 33 -12.20 -26.57 -11.71
CA SER A 33 -12.43 -26.32 -13.14
C SER A 33 -11.45 -25.28 -13.70
N THR A 34 -11.29 -25.29 -15.02
CA THR A 34 -10.46 -24.34 -15.76
C THR A 34 -11.32 -23.50 -16.70
N ILE A 35 -11.26 -22.19 -16.54
CA ILE A 35 -11.98 -21.22 -17.39
C ILE A 35 -10.93 -20.33 -18.05
N SER A 36 -10.68 -20.50 -19.35
CA SER A 36 -9.54 -19.85 -20.00
C SER A 36 -9.76 -19.36 -21.42
N TYR A 37 -9.02 -18.33 -21.83
CA TYR A 37 -9.09 -17.81 -23.20
C TYR A 37 -10.50 -17.39 -23.64
N ASN A 38 -11.40 -17.08 -22.71
CA ASN A 38 -12.74 -16.63 -23.03
C ASN A 38 -12.78 -15.11 -23.16
N HIS A 39 -13.63 -14.61 -24.06
CA HIS A 39 -13.70 -13.19 -24.40
C HIS A 39 -15.15 -12.68 -24.36
N SER A 40 -15.40 -11.60 -23.64
CA SER A 40 -16.66 -10.84 -23.66
C SER A 40 -16.39 -9.36 -23.95
N TYR A 41 -17.15 -8.70 -24.82
CA TYR A 41 -16.92 -7.27 -25.08
C TYR A 41 -17.26 -6.34 -23.91
N LYS A 42 -18.04 -6.80 -22.91
CA LYS A 42 -18.52 -5.95 -21.82
C LYS A 42 -18.26 -6.58 -20.45
N HIS A 43 -19.00 -7.60 -20.06
CA HIS A 43 -18.95 -8.16 -18.71
C HIS A 43 -18.37 -9.57 -18.70
N GLY A 44 -17.36 -9.80 -17.86
CA GLY A 44 -16.89 -11.13 -17.49
C GLY A 44 -16.32 -11.92 -18.65
N GLY A 45 -15.00 -11.94 -18.83
CA GLY A 45 -14.41 -12.72 -19.93
C GLY A 45 -14.63 -14.21 -19.71
N GLY A 46 -14.42 -14.69 -18.49
CA GLY A 46 -14.79 -16.05 -18.08
C GLY A 46 -16.27 -16.16 -17.68
N ILE A 47 -16.66 -15.45 -16.62
CA ILE A 47 -17.99 -15.54 -16.02
C ILE A 47 -18.61 -14.15 -15.85
N PHE A 48 -19.88 -14.04 -16.24
CA PHE A 48 -20.77 -12.99 -15.77
C PHE A 48 -21.89 -13.61 -14.90
N SER A 49 -21.94 -13.24 -13.62
CA SER A 49 -22.99 -13.66 -12.68
C SER A 49 -23.77 -12.46 -12.12
N THR A 50 -25.11 -12.48 -12.22
CA THR A 50 -25.97 -11.44 -11.60
C THR A 50 -26.36 -11.77 -10.16
N LYS A 51 -26.05 -12.98 -9.68
CA LYS A 51 -26.25 -13.44 -8.30
C LYS A 51 -24.94 -13.98 -7.72
N THR A 52 -25.00 -14.57 -6.51
CA THR A 52 -23.82 -15.02 -5.76
C THR A 52 -22.98 -15.99 -6.57
N ALA A 53 -21.66 -15.81 -6.53
CA ALA A 53 -20.71 -16.73 -7.13
C ALA A 53 -19.79 -17.37 -6.09
N LEU A 54 -19.66 -18.69 -6.15
CA LEU A 54 -18.75 -19.50 -5.34
C LEU A 54 -17.73 -20.16 -6.26
N ILE A 55 -16.45 -19.84 -6.08
CA ILE A 55 -15.35 -20.39 -6.87
C ILE A 55 -14.37 -21.08 -5.92
N LYS A 56 -14.07 -22.35 -6.21
CA LYS A 56 -13.17 -23.17 -5.39
C LYS A 56 -12.25 -24.02 -6.25
N ASN A 57 -10.98 -24.17 -5.85
CA ASN A 57 -10.04 -25.09 -6.48
C ASN A 57 -9.93 -24.89 -8.01
N SER A 58 -10.11 -23.67 -8.52
CA SER A 58 -10.30 -23.43 -9.95
C SER A 58 -9.27 -22.47 -10.52
N THR A 59 -9.05 -22.56 -11.83
CA THR A 59 -8.11 -21.72 -12.56
C THR A 59 -8.84 -20.85 -13.59
N PHE A 60 -8.60 -19.54 -13.54
CA PHE A 60 -9.07 -18.56 -14.49
C PHE A 60 -7.88 -17.91 -15.18
N SER A 61 -7.69 -18.15 -16.47
CA SER A 61 -6.52 -17.61 -17.17
C SER A 61 -6.76 -17.09 -18.57
N ASN A 62 -6.04 -16.03 -18.93
CA ASN A 62 -6.09 -15.45 -20.29
C ASN A 62 -7.50 -15.06 -20.74
N ASN A 63 -8.41 -14.74 -19.80
CA ASN A 63 -9.74 -14.27 -20.14
C ASN A 63 -9.73 -12.75 -20.33
N ILE A 64 -10.52 -12.26 -21.29
CA ILE A 64 -10.51 -10.87 -21.72
C ILE A 64 -11.91 -10.28 -21.66
N SER A 65 -12.07 -9.10 -21.07
CA SER A 65 -13.33 -8.36 -21.17
C SER A 65 -13.21 -6.85 -21.08
N GLY A 66 -14.35 -6.14 -21.19
CA GLY A 66 -14.45 -4.74 -20.81
C GLY A 66 -14.24 -4.54 -19.31
N TYR A 67 -14.91 -5.36 -18.50
CA TYR A 67 -14.95 -5.33 -17.05
C TYR A 67 -14.85 -6.74 -16.46
N GLY A 68 -13.93 -6.96 -15.52
CA GLY A 68 -13.74 -8.28 -14.93
C GLY A 68 -13.21 -9.27 -15.96
N GLY A 69 -11.91 -9.26 -16.25
CA GLY A 69 -11.33 -10.07 -17.31
C GLY A 69 -11.65 -11.56 -17.15
N ALA A 70 -11.60 -12.07 -15.92
CA ALA A 70 -12.07 -13.42 -15.58
C ALA A 70 -13.52 -13.43 -15.10
N PHE A 71 -13.87 -12.54 -14.17
CA PHE A 71 -15.15 -12.57 -13.47
C PHE A 71 -15.72 -11.17 -13.33
N TYR A 72 -16.99 -11.03 -13.71
CA TYR A 72 -17.82 -9.87 -13.37
C TYR A 72 -19.05 -10.33 -12.58
N GLY A 73 -19.27 -9.71 -11.42
CA GLY A 73 -20.39 -10.01 -10.52
C GLY A 73 -21.12 -8.75 -10.05
N ILE A 74 -22.43 -8.87 -9.84
CA ILE A 74 -23.28 -7.77 -9.33
C ILE A 74 -23.55 -7.91 -7.82
N THR A 75 -23.31 -9.09 -7.23
CA THR A 75 -23.60 -9.36 -5.81
C THR A 75 -22.36 -9.94 -5.13
N ARG A 76 -22.51 -10.88 -4.19
CA ARG A 76 -21.40 -11.44 -3.41
C ARG A 76 -20.55 -12.43 -4.21
N LEU A 77 -19.23 -12.33 -4.01
CA LEU A 77 -18.25 -13.29 -4.55
C LEU A 77 -17.48 -13.96 -3.41
N LYS A 78 -17.38 -15.29 -3.45
CA LYS A 78 -16.45 -16.05 -2.59
C LYS A 78 -15.51 -16.88 -3.45
N ILE A 79 -14.21 -16.70 -3.22
CA ILE A 79 -13.15 -17.44 -3.90
C ILE A 79 -12.29 -18.13 -2.84
N THR A 80 -12.00 -19.41 -3.03
CA THR A 80 -11.12 -20.19 -2.17
C THR A 80 -10.15 -21.04 -2.99
N ASN A 81 -8.89 -21.12 -2.57
CA ASN A 81 -7.88 -22.02 -3.14
C ASN A 81 -7.84 -22.00 -4.68
N SER A 82 -7.76 -20.82 -5.29
CA SER A 82 -7.92 -20.67 -6.74
C SER A 82 -6.81 -19.82 -7.36
N ARG A 83 -6.72 -19.82 -8.69
CA ARG A 83 -5.73 -19.05 -9.45
C ARG A 83 -6.39 -18.18 -10.51
N PHE A 84 -6.00 -16.90 -10.55
CA PHE A 84 -6.40 -15.93 -11.57
C PHE A 84 -5.15 -15.36 -12.24
N SER A 85 -4.87 -15.71 -13.50
CA SER A 85 -3.64 -15.26 -14.15
C SER A 85 -3.78 -14.78 -15.59
N ASN A 86 -3.07 -13.70 -15.94
CA ASN A 86 -3.07 -13.12 -17.28
C ASN A 86 -4.47 -12.70 -17.78
N ASN A 87 -5.39 -12.36 -16.87
CA ASN A 87 -6.70 -11.85 -17.26
C ASN A 87 -6.62 -10.35 -17.52
N ILE A 88 -7.36 -9.88 -18.51
CA ILE A 88 -7.28 -8.50 -19.00
C ILE A 88 -8.67 -7.89 -19.03
N ALA A 89 -8.84 -6.76 -18.35
CA ALA A 89 -10.01 -5.91 -18.49
C ALA A 89 -9.62 -4.59 -19.20
N LYS A 90 -10.42 -4.15 -20.18
CA LYS A 90 -10.19 -2.86 -20.83
C LYS A 90 -10.35 -1.69 -19.85
N HIS A 91 -11.24 -1.82 -18.88
CA HIS A 91 -11.55 -0.77 -17.91
C HIS A 91 -11.11 -1.18 -16.51
N ASP A 92 -11.84 -2.07 -15.85
CA ASP A 92 -11.71 -2.26 -14.40
C ASP A 92 -11.69 -3.74 -14.02
N GLY A 93 -10.93 -4.05 -12.96
CA GLY A 93 -10.86 -5.39 -12.39
C GLY A 93 -10.26 -6.37 -13.38
N GLY A 94 -8.94 -6.31 -13.58
CA GLY A 94 -8.28 -7.07 -14.65
C GLY A 94 -8.56 -8.58 -14.56
N ALA A 95 -8.71 -9.12 -13.36
CA ALA A 95 -9.34 -10.43 -13.16
C ALA A 95 -10.79 -10.30 -12.71
N ILE A 96 -11.04 -9.56 -11.63
CA ILE A 96 -12.29 -9.59 -10.88
C ILE A 96 -12.84 -8.18 -10.78
N LYS A 97 -14.09 -8.00 -11.22
CA LYS A 97 -14.91 -6.85 -10.85
C LYS A 97 -16.18 -7.33 -10.14
N CYS A 98 -16.48 -6.75 -8.99
CA CYS A 98 -17.70 -7.04 -8.24
C CYS A 98 -18.33 -5.73 -7.74
N GLU A 99 -19.57 -5.45 -8.14
CA GLU A 99 -20.24 -4.17 -7.84
C GLU A 99 -21.14 -4.21 -6.59
N GLY A 100 -21.52 -5.40 -6.09
CA GLY A 100 -22.41 -5.56 -4.94
C GLY A 100 -21.69 -5.69 -3.59
N ASP A 101 -22.17 -6.62 -2.76
CA ASP A 101 -21.75 -6.95 -1.37
C ASP A 101 -20.24 -7.28 -1.15
N GLY A 102 -19.37 -6.98 -2.09
CA GLY A 102 -17.94 -7.23 -1.99
C GLY A 102 -17.50 -8.67 -2.30
N ALA A 103 -16.25 -8.94 -1.97
CA ALA A 103 -15.60 -10.22 -2.22
C ALA A 103 -14.86 -10.75 -0.97
N THR A 104 -15.01 -12.06 -0.75
CA THR A 104 -14.19 -12.84 0.19
C THR A 104 -13.25 -13.73 -0.62
N ILE A 105 -11.95 -13.49 -0.50
CA ILE A 105 -10.92 -14.20 -1.26
C ILE A 105 -9.91 -14.80 -0.28
N ILE A 106 -9.77 -16.13 -0.32
CA ILE A 106 -8.93 -16.87 0.62
C ILE A 106 -8.03 -17.84 -0.14
N ASP A 107 -6.76 -17.92 0.25
CA ASP A 107 -5.77 -18.86 -0.30
C ASP A 107 -5.68 -18.79 -1.84
N THR A 108 -5.68 -17.58 -2.41
CA THR A 108 -5.83 -17.39 -3.86
C THR A 108 -4.64 -16.65 -4.45
N ASN A 109 -4.16 -17.12 -5.61
CA ASN A 109 -3.13 -16.45 -6.38
C ASN A 109 -3.75 -15.59 -7.49
N LEU A 110 -3.45 -14.29 -7.52
CA LEU A 110 -3.83 -13.40 -8.61
C LEU A 110 -2.58 -12.77 -9.23
N SER A 111 -2.14 -13.29 -10.36
CA SER A 111 -0.87 -12.89 -10.98
C SER A 111 -1.01 -12.35 -12.39
N LYS A 112 -0.28 -11.30 -12.74
CA LYS A 112 -0.20 -10.79 -14.13
C LYS A 112 -1.53 -10.36 -14.73
N ASN A 113 -2.48 -9.93 -13.90
CA ASN A 113 -3.75 -9.41 -14.38
C ASN A 113 -3.62 -7.90 -14.66
N ARG A 114 -4.36 -7.41 -15.67
CA ARG A 114 -4.24 -6.03 -16.12
C ARG A 114 -5.60 -5.37 -16.31
N ALA A 115 -5.76 -4.17 -15.78
CA ALA A 115 -6.90 -3.30 -16.03
C ALA A 115 -6.44 -2.00 -16.69
N GLY A 116 -7.28 -1.38 -17.54
CA GLY A 116 -6.94 -0.09 -18.14
C GLY A 116 -7.04 1.09 -17.18
N ASN A 117 -7.86 1.00 -16.14
CA ASN A 117 -8.15 2.08 -15.19
C ASN A 117 -7.91 1.67 -13.75
N TYR A 118 -8.75 0.79 -13.20
CA TYR A 118 -8.82 0.55 -11.76
C TYR A 118 -8.67 -0.94 -11.41
N GLY A 119 -7.78 -1.25 -10.47
CA GLY A 119 -7.66 -2.60 -9.90
C GLY A 119 -7.12 -3.61 -10.90
N GLY A 120 -5.80 -3.72 -11.02
CA GLY A 120 -5.18 -4.59 -12.02
C GLY A 120 -5.57 -6.06 -11.86
N ALA A 121 -5.82 -6.51 -10.64
CA ALA A 121 -6.47 -7.78 -10.37
C ALA A 121 -7.93 -7.61 -9.94
N ILE A 122 -8.18 -6.78 -8.92
CA ILE A 122 -9.44 -6.74 -8.20
C ILE A 122 -9.98 -5.31 -8.16
N PHE A 123 -11.23 -5.16 -8.56
CA PHE A 123 -12.06 -3.99 -8.27
C PHE A 123 -13.31 -4.44 -7.52
N VAL A 124 -13.46 -4.03 -6.26
CA VAL A 124 -14.67 -4.29 -5.45
C VAL A 124 -14.92 -3.15 -4.46
N SER A 125 -16.12 -3.00 -3.92
CA SER A 125 -16.37 -2.02 -2.85
C SER A 125 -15.78 -2.49 -1.52
N ASP A 126 -16.09 -3.72 -1.11
CA ASP A 126 -15.61 -4.35 0.12
C ASP A 126 -14.78 -5.60 -0.19
N LEU A 127 -13.59 -5.71 0.42
CA LEU A 127 -12.70 -6.84 0.25
C LEU A 127 -12.26 -7.43 1.57
N TYR A 128 -12.52 -8.72 1.76
CA TYR A 128 -11.78 -9.56 2.71
C TYR A 128 -10.80 -10.44 1.93
N LEU A 129 -9.51 -10.21 2.12
CA LEU A 129 -8.44 -10.98 1.50
C LEU A 129 -7.57 -11.64 2.57
N LYS A 130 -7.48 -12.97 2.56
CA LYS A 130 -6.60 -13.73 3.45
C LYS A 130 -5.73 -14.68 2.65
N ASN A 131 -4.44 -14.75 2.99
CA ASN A 131 -3.47 -15.65 2.34
C ASN A 131 -3.44 -15.49 0.81
N GLY A 132 -3.62 -14.25 0.33
CA GLY A 132 -3.55 -13.92 -1.08
C GLY A 132 -2.11 -13.73 -1.55
N ASN A 133 -1.81 -14.18 -2.77
CA ASN A 133 -0.59 -13.77 -3.47
C ASN A 133 -0.96 -12.97 -4.71
N LEU A 134 -0.80 -11.64 -4.63
CA LEU A 134 -1.09 -10.74 -5.73
C LEU A 134 0.22 -10.25 -6.32
N SER A 135 0.58 -10.76 -7.50
CA SER A 135 1.86 -10.47 -8.12
C SER A 135 1.79 -9.94 -9.55
N SER A 136 2.62 -8.95 -9.86
CA SER A 136 2.77 -8.42 -11.23
C SER A 136 1.47 -7.95 -11.87
N ASN A 137 0.51 -7.47 -11.09
CA ASN A 137 -0.72 -6.89 -11.62
C ASN A 137 -0.51 -5.41 -11.94
N SER A 138 -1.24 -4.90 -12.94
CA SER A 138 -1.11 -3.49 -13.34
C SER A 138 -2.42 -2.79 -13.71
N ALA A 139 -2.51 -1.51 -13.35
CA ALA A 139 -3.60 -0.60 -13.69
C ALA A 139 -3.13 0.87 -13.62
N LYS A 140 -4.01 1.84 -13.89
CA LYS A 140 -3.70 3.26 -13.60
C LYS A 140 -3.78 3.57 -12.10
N TYR A 141 -4.75 2.98 -11.41
CA TYR A 141 -4.96 3.14 -9.97
C TYR A 141 -5.16 1.77 -9.31
N GLY A 142 -4.43 1.51 -8.23
CA GLY A 142 -4.51 0.21 -7.55
C GLY A 142 -3.92 -0.88 -8.44
N GLY A 143 -2.60 -0.96 -8.51
CA GLY A 143 -1.93 -1.89 -9.44
C GLY A 143 -2.41 -3.33 -9.27
N ALA A 144 -2.76 -3.74 -8.05
CA ALA A 144 -3.49 -4.98 -7.80
C ALA A 144 -4.96 -4.75 -7.43
N ILE A 145 -5.20 -3.88 -6.44
CA ILE A 145 -6.51 -3.74 -5.79
C ILE A 145 -6.97 -2.28 -5.87
N PHE A 146 -8.19 -2.08 -6.35
CA PHE A 146 -8.94 -0.84 -6.17
C PHE A 146 -10.19 -1.14 -5.34
N VAL A 147 -10.38 -0.41 -4.23
CA VAL A 147 -11.38 -0.77 -3.21
C VAL A 147 -11.87 0.42 -2.40
N SER A 148 -13.09 0.38 -1.83
CA SER A 148 -13.49 1.35 -0.80
C SER A 148 -12.98 0.91 0.57
N TYR A 149 -13.31 -0.31 1.01
CA TYR A 149 -12.82 -0.90 2.26
C TYR A 149 -12.13 -2.24 2.01
N ALA A 150 -10.94 -2.42 2.58
CA ALA A 150 -10.28 -3.72 2.57
C ALA A 150 -9.71 -4.12 3.93
N GLU A 151 -9.95 -5.38 4.28
CA GLU A 151 -9.16 -6.12 5.26
C GLU A 151 -8.27 -7.12 4.53
N VAL A 152 -6.95 -6.88 4.58
CA VAL A 152 -5.93 -7.73 3.98
C VAL A 152 -5.10 -8.38 5.08
N LYS A 153 -5.11 -9.71 5.12
CA LYS A 153 -4.44 -10.52 6.14
C LYS A 153 -3.49 -11.53 5.52
N SER A 154 -2.31 -11.67 6.11
CA SER A 154 -1.35 -12.75 5.77
C SER A 154 -1.08 -12.88 4.27
N SER A 155 -1.06 -11.74 3.56
CA SER A 155 -1.01 -11.72 2.09
C SER A 155 0.29 -11.09 1.59
N LYS A 156 0.67 -11.46 0.36
CA LYS A 156 1.83 -10.94 -0.35
C LYS A 156 1.37 -10.12 -1.55
N LEU A 157 1.87 -8.89 -1.67
CA LEU A 157 1.55 -7.99 -2.79
C LEU A 157 2.87 -7.55 -3.42
N ILE A 158 3.28 -8.20 -4.51
CA ILE A 158 4.64 -8.08 -5.04
C ILE A 158 4.62 -7.65 -6.50
N ASN A 159 5.49 -6.71 -6.86
CA ASN A 159 5.70 -6.22 -8.22
C ASN A 159 4.41 -5.68 -8.88
N ASN A 160 3.45 -5.21 -8.10
CA ASN A 160 2.27 -4.58 -8.66
C ASN A 160 2.60 -3.13 -9.02
N GLN A 161 2.03 -2.66 -10.12
CA GLN A 161 2.36 -1.37 -10.71
C GLN A 161 1.10 -0.56 -10.99
N ALA A 162 1.05 0.66 -10.46
CA ALA A 162 0.06 1.66 -10.83
C ALA A 162 0.72 2.76 -11.65
N THR A 163 0.09 3.22 -12.73
CA THR A 163 0.58 4.44 -13.41
C THR A 163 0.50 5.65 -12.49
N TYR A 164 -0.57 5.80 -11.71
CA TYR A 164 -0.76 7.00 -10.89
C TYR A 164 -0.58 6.73 -9.40
N SER A 165 -1.40 5.88 -8.81
CA SER A 165 -1.49 5.80 -7.35
C SER A 165 -1.80 4.40 -6.84
N GLY A 166 -1.25 4.09 -5.66
CA GLY A 166 -1.47 2.82 -4.98
C GLY A 166 -0.90 1.66 -5.78
N GLY A 167 0.43 1.56 -5.82
CA GLY A 167 1.10 0.57 -6.67
C GLY A 167 0.62 -0.87 -6.40
N ALA A 168 0.26 -1.19 -5.16
CA ALA A 168 -0.52 -2.37 -4.84
C ALA A 168 -2.00 -2.06 -4.65
N ILE A 169 -2.32 -1.17 -3.72
CA ILE A 169 -3.68 -0.93 -3.25
C ILE A 169 -4.01 0.56 -3.35
N LYS A 170 -5.12 0.89 -4.02
CA LYS A 170 -5.77 2.19 -3.93
C LYS A 170 -7.13 2.01 -3.26
N GLY A 171 -7.44 2.82 -2.25
CA GLY A 171 -8.80 2.80 -1.70
C GLY A 171 -9.14 3.90 -0.72
N ASP A 172 -10.17 3.72 0.10
CA ASP A 172 -10.58 4.71 1.12
C ASP A 172 -10.19 4.31 2.54
N ASN A 173 -10.37 3.05 2.92
CA ASN A 173 -10.01 2.54 4.23
C ASN A 173 -9.35 1.16 4.13
N ILE A 174 -8.07 1.09 4.47
CA ILE A 174 -7.28 -0.14 4.36
C ILE A 174 -6.80 -0.59 5.74
N LEU A 175 -7.17 -1.83 6.10
CA LEU A 175 -6.63 -2.57 7.22
C LEU A 175 -5.69 -3.67 6.73
N LEU A 176 -4.42 -3.60 7.10
CA LEU A 176 -3.42 -4.60 6.74
C LEU A 176 -2.86 -5.27 8.00
N LYS A 177 -2.87 -6.61 8.05
CA LYS A 177 -2.30 -7.36 9.17
C LYS A 177 -1.46 -8.54 8.70
N HIS A 178 -0.38 -8.84 9.43
CA HIS A 178 0.45 -10.04 9.23
C HIS A 178 0.96 -10.22 7.79
N SER A 179 1.06 -9.13 7.02
CA SER A 179 1.32 -9.21 5.59
C SER A 179 2.76 -8.83 5.30
N LEU A 180 3.39 -9.67 4.49
CA LEU A 180 4.83 -9.61 4.24
C LEU A 180 5.07 -9.35 2.76
N GLU A 181 6.17 -8.65 2.47
CA GLU A 181 6.70 -8.47 1.13
C GLU A 181 5.81 -7.62 0.22
N PHE A 182 5.89 -6.30 0.43
CA PHE A 182 5.36 -5.32 -0.52
C PHE A 182 6.50 -4.72 -1.32
N ASN A 183 6.65 -5.09 -2.59
CA ASN A 183 7.59 -4.45 -3.53
C ASN A 183 6.81 -3.89 -4.72
N ASN A 184 6.21 -2.70 -4.56
CA ASN A 184 5.26 -2.17 -5.53
C ASN A 184 5.62 -0.75 -5.94
N SER A 185 5.10 -0.33 -7.09
CA SER A 185 5.44 0.98 -7.63
C SER A 185 4.24 1.77 -8.14
N SER A 186 4.27 3.07 -7.91
CA SER A 186 3.40 4.04 -8.55
C SER A 186 4.20 5.26 -9.03
N GLU A 187 3.68 6.07 -9.96
CA GLU A 187 4.42 7.29 -10.35
C GLU A 187 4.13 8.48 -9.43
N ARG A 188 2.94 8.57 -8.84
CA ARG A 188 2.49 9.75 -8.08
C ARG A 188 2.47 9.51 -6.58
N ASN A 189 1.57 8.66 -6.08
CA ASN A 189 1.35 8.51 -4.64
C ASN A 189 1.33 7.04 -4.21
N GLY A 190 1.94 6.73 -3.08
CA GLY A 190 1.82 5.43 -2.41
C GLY A 190 2.34 4.27 -3.26
N GLY A 191 3.62 3.91 -3.08
CA GLY A 191 4.20 2.82 -3.88
C GLY A 191 3.55 1.48 -3.55
N ALA A 192 3.21 1.24 -2.28
CA ALA A 192 2.34 0.15 -1.87
C ALA A 192 0.87 0.61 -1.83
N ILE A 193 0.57 1.61 -0.98
CA ILE A 193 -0.81 1.96 -0.60
C ILE A 193 -1.03 3.46 -0.77
N ASP A 194 -2.10 3.82 -1.48
CA ASP A 194 -2.68 5.17 -1.49
C ASP A 194 -4.12 5.10 -0.99
N SER A 195 -4.42 5.78 0.12
CA SER A 195 -5.77 5.74 0.70
C SER A 195 -6.14 6.95 1.55
N SER A 196 -7.42 7.08 1.93
CA SER A 196 -7.85 8.12 2.89
C SER A 196 -7.46 7.75 4.33
N ARG A 197 -7.56 6.46 4.69
CA ARG A 197 -7.12 5.92 5.99
C ARG A 197 -6.37 4.60 5.81
N VAL A 198 -5.25 4.47 6.51
CA VAL A 198 -4.44 3.26 6.52
C VAL A 198 -4.12 2.85 7.95
N VAL A 199 -4.49 1.63 8.33
CA VAL A 199 -4.10 0.99 9.58
C VAL A 199 -3.34 -0.29 9.26
N ILE A 200 -2.07 -0.34 9.65
CA ILE A 200 -1.24 -1.52 9.44
C ILE A 200 -0.69 -2.06 10.77
N ALA A 201 -0.69 -3.38 10.90
CA ALA A 201 -0.10 -4.09 12.03
C ALA A 201 0.72 -5.30 11.59
N ASP A 202 1.80 -5.61 12.29
CA ASP A 202 2.55 -6.88 12.15
C ASP A 202 2.98 -7.15 10.70
N SER A 203 3.44 -6.13 9.99
CA SER A 203 3.60 -6.18 8.52
C SER A 203 4.92 -5.57 8.06
N VAL A 204 5.39 -6.03 6.89
CA VAL A 204 6.66 -5.58 6.29
C VAL A 204 6.43 -4.98 4.90
N LEU A 205 6.73 -3.69 4.75
CA LEU A 205 6.66 -2.98 3.46
C LEU A 205 8.09 -2.63 3.00
N LYS A 206 8.57 -3.30 1.93
CA LYS A 206 9.98 -3.26 1.51
C LYS A 206 10.19 -2.92 0.04
N ASN A 207 11.05 -1.95 -0.29
CA ASN A 207 11.37 -1.61 -1.69
C ASN A 207 10.20 -1.00 -2.50
N ASN A 208 9.22 -0.38 -1.84
CA ASN A 208 8.16 0.32 -2.58
C ASN A 208 8.66 1.66 -3.10
N ARG A 209 8.16 2.07 -4.28
CA ARG A 209 8.62 3.28 -4.97
C ARG A 209 7.45 4.15 -5.42
N SER A 210 7.51 5.45 -5.14
CA SER A 210 6.51 6.41 -5.64
C SER A 210 7.05 7.82 -5.83
N GLY A 211 6.19 8.74 -6.29
CA GLY A 211 6.46 10.18 -6.20
C GLY A 211 6.42 10.68 -4.76
N LYS A 212 5.37 10.33 -4.01
CA LYS A 212 5.09 10.75 -2.63
C LYS A 212 4.65 9.54 -1.80
N GLY A 213 5.25 9.35 -0.62
CA GLY A 213 4.96 8.19 0.22
C GLY A 213 5.48 6.92 -0.45
N GLY A 214 6.77 6.65 -0.36
CA GLY A 214 7.41 5.56 -1.12
C GLY A 214 6.73 4.22 -0.84
N ALA A 215 6.33 3.94 0.41
CA ALA A 215 5.40 2.87 0.74
C ALA A 215 3.94 3.37 0.80
N ILE A 216 3.67 4.34 1.67
CA ILE A 216 2.29 4.73 2.02
C ILE A 216 2.09 6.22 1.79
N PHE A 217 1.01 6.56 1.08
CA PHE A 217 0.46 7.90 1.03
C PHE A 217 -0.98 7.89 1.55
N SER A 218 -1.26 8.63 2.63
CA SER A 218 -2.62 8.70 3.16
C SER A 218 -2.87 9.91 4.05
N LYS A 219 -4.14 10.29 4.25
CA LYS A 219 -4.47 11.37 5.20
C LYS A 219 -4.27 10.93 6.65
N ASP A 220 -4.73 9.74 7.01
CA ASP A 220 -4.65 9.20 8.38
C ASP A 220 -3.96 7.84 8.40
N ILE A 221 -2.84 7.74 9.13
CA ILE A 221 -1.95 6.59 9.13
C ILE A 221 -1.70 6.12 10.55
N THR A 222 -1.97 4.84 10.82
CA THR A 222 -1.56 4.15 12.04
C THR A 222 -0.71 2.93 11.69
N ILE A 223 0.50 2.87 12.24
CA ILE A 223 1.49 1.82 12.02
C ILE A 223 1.87 1.23 13.38
N THR A 224 1.67 -0.07 13.57
CA THR A 224 2.00 -0.77 14.81
C THR A 224 2.78 -2.05 14.54
N ASN A 225 3.91 -2.26 15.21
CA ASN A 225 4.71 -3.47 15.05
C ASN A 225 5.05 -3.80 13.58
N CYS A 226 5.49 -2.78 12.82
CA CYS A 226 5.79 -2.93 11.40
C CYS A 226 7.25 -2.62 11.08
N THR A 227 7.70 -3.14 9.95
CA THR A 227 8.96 -2.74 9.33
C THR A 227 8.70 -2.10 7.98
N LEU A 228 9.10 -0.83 7.82
CA LEU A 228 9.11 -0.15 6.53
C LEU A 228 10.57 0.09 6.15
N THR A 229 11.05 -0.65 5.15
CA THR A 229 12.47 -0.63 4.77
C THR A 229 12.71 -0.39 3.28
N ALA A 230 13.78 0.32 2.94
CA ALA A 230 14.23 0.51 1.56
C ALA A 230 13.15 1.13 0.63
N ASN A 231 12.18 1.87 1.18
CA ASN A 231 11.16 2.52 0.37
C ASN A 231 11.66 3.88 -0.12
N ARG A 232 11.27 4.23 -1.36
CA ARG A 232 11.81 5.40 -2.04
C ARG A 232 10.73 6.32 -2.60
N ALA A 233 10.82 7.60 -2.29
CA ALA A 233 9.99 8.66 -2.85
C ALA A 233 10.82 9.62 -3.72
N LYS A 234 10.34 9.95 -4.91
CA LYS A 234 10.97 10.99 -5.76
C LYS A 234 10.80 12.40 -5.19
N ILE A 235 9.84 12.61 -4.31
CA ILE A 235 9.52 13.93 -3.74
C ILE A 235 9.67 13.84 -2.23
N SER A 236 8.74 13.18 -1.54
CA SER A 236 8.78 13.19 -0.08
C SER A 236 8.10 12.01 0.61
N GLY A 237 8.51 11.77 1.86
CA GLY A 237 8.08 10.64 2.68
C GLY A 237 8.57 9.32 2.09
N GLY A 238 9.86 9.02 2.22
CA GLY A 238 10.45 7.84 1.58
C GLY A 238 9.79 6.55 2.02
N GLY A 239 9.45 6.41 3.29
CA GLY A 239 8.52 5.39 3.78
C GLY A 239 7.07 5.86 3.68
N VAL A 240 6.76 6.94 4.39
CA VAL A 240 5.38 7.35 4.66
C VAL A 240 5.20 8.84 4.41
N LYS A 241 4.11 9.20 3.74
CA LYS A 241 3.63 10.57 3.68
C LYS A 241 2.16 10.67 4.06
N GLY A 242 1.82 11.62 4.93
CA GLY A 242 0.43 11.85 5.29
C GLY A 242 0.15 13.13 6.05
N TYR A 243 -1.09 13.29 6.50
CA TYR A 243 -1.46 14.43 7.36
C TYR A 243 -1.26 14.06 8.83
N LYS A 244 -1.99 13.04 9.31
CA LYS A 244 -1.90 12.48 10.66
C LYS A 244 -1.20 11.13 10.61
N ILE A 245 -0.14 10.96 11.39
CA ILE A 245 0.71 9.78 11.38
C ILE A 245 1.00 9.34 12.81
N THR A 246 0.60 8.13 13.15
CA THR A 246 0.91 7.48 14.43
C THR A 246 1.71 6.22 14.19
N ILE A 247 2.91 6.13 14.79
CA ILE A 247 3.82 4.99 14.65
C ILE A 247 4.18 4.47 16.04
N ARG A 248 4.02 3.16 16.25
CA ARG A 248 4.33 2.49 17.53
C ARG A 248 5.04 1.16 17.31
N TYR A 249 6.01 0.83 18.16
CA TYR A 249 6.68 -0.49 18.15
C TYR A 249 7.27 -0.86 16.78
N SER A 250 7.66 0.12 15.97
CA SER A 250 7.95 -0.10 14.55
C SER A 250 9.38 0.30 14.19
N THR A 251 9.87 -0.26 13.09
CA THR A 251 11.17 0.09 12.50
C THR A 251 10.96 0.72 11.13
N LEU A 252 11.47 1.94 10.94
CA LEU A 252 11.53 2.61 9.65
C LEU A 252 13.00 2.81 9.29
N CYS A 253 13.52 1.98 8.38
CA CYS A 253 14.95 2.01 8.06
C CYS A 253 15.27 2.08 6.57
N ASP A 254 16.40 2.68 6.22
CA ASP A 254 16.91 2.71 4.85
C ASP A 254 15.94 3.32 3.83
N ASN A 255 15.00 4.18 4.27
CA ASN A 255 14.06 4.83 3.38
C ASN A 255 14.66 6.14 2.84
N GLU A 256 14.34 6.47 1.59
CA GLU A 256 14.91 7.62 0.89
C GLU A 256 13.82 8.49 0.28
N ALA A 257 13.92 9.80 0.49
CA ALA A 257 13.16 10.80 -0.25
C ALA A 257 14.06 11.86 -0.84
N GLN A 258 13.88 12.25 -2.10
CA GLN A 258 14.80 13.23 -2.71
C GLN A 258 14.67 14.63 -2.08
N LYS A 259 13.47 15.07 -1.67
CA LYS A 259 13.28 16.43 -1.11
C LYS A 259 13.11 16.46 0.40
N SER A 260 12.32 15.57 0.98
CA SER A 260 12.03 15.67 2.42
C SER A 260 11.43 14.43 3.05
N GLY A 261 11.72 14.23 4.33
CA GLY A 261 11.22 13.13 5.15
C GLY A 261 11.68 11.78 4.63
N GLY A 262 12.93 11.41 4.92
CA GLY A 262 13.49 10.16 4.39
C GLY A 262 12.69 8.94 4.84
N ALA A 263 12.30 8.89 6.11
CA ALA A 263 11.31 7.92 6.59
C ALA A 263 9.89 8.46 6.48
N VAL A 264 9.64 9.64 7.07
CA VAL A 264 8.29 10.15 7.32
C VAL A 264 8.19 11.62 6.94
N GLU A 265 7.11 11.99 6.25
CA GLU A 265 6.67 13.38 6.13
C GLU A 265 5.19 13.53 6.51
N GLY A 266 4.88 14.53 7.33
CA GLY A 266 3.49 14.87 7.64
C GLY A 266 3.30 16.13 8.49
N VAL A 267 2.07 16.35 8.95
CA VAL A 267 1.68 17.54 9.73
C VAL A 267 1.59 17.21 11.22
N ASP A 268 0.87 16.16 11.59
CA ASP A 268 0.72 15.69 12.96
C ASP A 268 1.34 14.31 13.07
N ILE A 269 2.56 14.26 13.61
CA ILE A 269 3.39 13.06 13.66
C ILE A 269 3.59 12.68 15.12
N THR A 270 3.19 11.46 15.47
CA THR A 270 3.47 10.86 16.78
C THR A 270 4.20 9.54 16.59
N VAL A 271 5.39 9.42 17.16
CA VAL A 271 6.21 8.20 17.12
C VAL A 271 6.55 7.78 18.54
N THR A 272 6.26 6.52 18.88
CA THR A 272 6.56 5.97 20.21
C THR A 272 7.20 4.59 20.13
N ASN A 273 8.12 4.27 21.04
CA ASN A 273 8.69 2.92 21.19
C ASN A 273 9.20 2.36 19.85
N SER A 274 9.91 3.15 19.05
CA SER A 274 10.20 2.81 17.65
C SER A 274 11.65 3.13 17.27
N ASN A 275 12.11 2.55 16.17
CA ASN A 275 13.43 2.81 15.59
C ASN A 275 13.28 3.49 14.22
N ILE A 276 14.00 4.60 14.02
CA ILE A 276 14.10 5.30 12.73
C ILE A 276 15.58 5.42 12.38
N SER A 277 16.05 4.61 11.43
CA SER A 277 17.49 4.50 11.17
C SER A 277 17.91 4.51 9.70
N ASN A 278 19.08 5.06 9.39
CA ASN A 278 19.66 5.08 8.03
C ASN A 278 18.74 5.69 6.95
N ASN A 279 17.83 6.58 7.32
CA ASN A 279 16.96 7.23 6.35
C ASN A 279 17.63 8.48 5.77
N ARG A 280 17.36 8.78 4.50
CA ARG A 280 18.01 9.88 3.77
C ARG A 280 17.02 10.81 3.10
N SER A 281 17.24 12.11 3.23
CA SER A 281 16.55 13.10 2.40
C SER A 281 17.33 14.41 2.23
N TYR A 282 16.73 15.44 1.64
CA TYR A 282 17.30 16.78 1.63
C TYR A 282 16.91 17.58 2.90
N ARG A 283 15.67 17.44 3.39
CA ARG A 283 15.19 17.98 4.68
C ARG A 283 14.56 16.90 5.55
N GLY A 284 15.06 16.71 6.78
CA GLY A 284 14.53 15.70 7.70
C GLY A 284 14.93 14.30 7.25
N GLY A 285 16.14 13.86 7.59
CA GLY A 285 16.65 12.56 7.14
C GLY A 285 15.76 11.42 7.63
N GLY A 286 15.36 11.46 8.90
CA GLY A 286 14.30 10.62 9.44
C GLY A 286 12.92 11.21 9.17
N ILE A 287 12.62 12.33 9.83
CA ILE A 287 11.28 12.93 9.85
C ILE A 287 11.31 14.38 9.34
N ASN A 288 10.33 14.74 8.51
CA ASN A 288 10.06 16.12 8.14
C ASN A 288 8.63 16.54 8.50
N GLY A 289 8.49 17.64 9.23
CA GLY A 289 7.23 18.36 9.39
C GLY A 289 6.93 19.19 8.15
N SER A 290 5.81 18.94 7.49
CA SER A 290 5.53 19.51 6.16
C SER A 290 5.16 21.00 6.16
N THR A 291 4.92 21.59 7.34
CA THR A 291 4.53 23.00 7.50
C THR A 291 5.19 23.60 8.75
N LEU A 292 5.19 24.93 8.87
CA LEU A 292 5.64 25.62 10.08
C LEU A 292 4.79 25.31 11.33
N MET A 293 3.56 24.82 11.13
CA MET A 293 2.62 24.43 12.19
C MET A 293 2.66 22.92 12.48
N ALA A 294 3.51 22.16 11.79
CA ALA A 294 3.61 20.73 11.99
C ALA A 294 4.05 20.41 13.42
N LYS A 295 3.41 19.41 14.03
CA LYS A 295 3.69 18.92 15.39
C LYS A 295 4.34 17.55 15.28
N ILE A 296 5.51 17.41 15.88
CA ILE A 296 6.25 16.15 15.89
C ILE A 296 6.47 15.73 17.36
N ASN A 297 5.76 14.70 17.80
CA ASN A 297 5.85 14.15 19.15
C ASN A 297 6.62 12.83 19.13
N ILE A 298 7.74 12.76 19.83
CA ILE A 298 8.65 11.63 19.86
C ILE A 298 8.85 11.16 21.29
N THR A 299 8.58 9.89 21.59
CA THR A 299 8.77 9.33 22.93
C THR A 299 9.34 7.91 22.89
N ASN A 300 10.43 7.65 23.60
CA ASN A 300 11.08 6.33 23.60
C ASN A 300 11.44 5.86 22.17
N VAL A 301 12.12 6.73 21.41
CA VAL A 301 12.52 6.45 20.04
C VAL A 301 14.03 6.46 19.90
N VAL A 302 14.55 5.53 19.11
CA VAL A 302 15.93 5.56 18.63
C VAL A 302 15.95 6.18 17.24
N MET A 303 16.73 7.25 17.06
CA MET A 303 17.05 7.83 15.75
C MET A 303 18.54 7.69 15.49
N TYR A 304 18.89 6.85 14.52
CA TYR A 304 20.27 6.44 14.27
C TYR A 304 20.69 6.60 12.82
N LYS A 305 21.82 7.26 12.56
CA LYS A 305 22.41 7.37 11.20
C LYS A 305 21.46 7.93 10.12
N ASN A 306 20.48 8.74 10.50
CA ASN A 306 19.67 9.44 9.51
C ASN A 306 20.48 10.61 8.93
N SER A 307 20.29 10.91 7.63
CA SER A 307 21.06 11.92 6.92
C SER A 307 20.21 12.87 6.10
N ALA A 308 20.49 14.17 6.20
CA ALA A 308 19.90 15.20 5.35
C ALA A 308 20.78 16.44 5.23
N GLN A 309 20.50 17.35 4.29
CA GLN A 309 21.19 18.64 4.28
C GLN A 309 20.79 19.49 5.50
N TYR A 310 19.49 19.50 5.82
CA TYR A 310 18.93 20.19 6.99
C TYR A 310 18.12 19.22 7.84
N GLY A 311 18.40 19.15 9.15
CA GLY A 311 17.69 18.26 10.07
C GLY A 311 18.02 16.80 9.81
N GLY A 312 19.27 16.39 10.06
CA GLY A 312 19.75 15.03 9.81
C GLY A 312 18.83 13.94 10.36
N ALA A 313 18.32 14.13 11.59
CA ALA A 313 17.26 13.31 12.15
C ALA A 313 15.87 13.90 11.85
N ILE A 314 15.62 15.14 12.28
CA ILE A 314 14.29 15.78 12.21
C ILE A 314 14.41 17.21 11.71
N TYR A 315 13.52 17.58 10.80
CA TYR A 315 13.24 18.96 10.39
C TYR A 315 11.78 19.31 10.76
N GLY A 316 11.56 20.26 11.66
CA GLY A 316 10.23 20.68 12.11
C GLY A 316 10.17 20.96 13.62
N ASN A 317 9.01 21.40 14.11
CA ASN A 317 8.81 21.68 15.52
C ASN A 317 8.54 20.39 16.32
N VAL A 318 9.23 20.22 17.45
CA VAL A 318 9.30 18.93 18.15
C VAL A 318 8.92 19.02 19.63
N LYS A 319 8.36 17.93 20.15
CA LYS A 319 8.39 17.56 21.56
C LYS A 319 9.00 16.18 21.68
N ILE A 320 10.16 16.08 22.34
CA ILE A 320 10.94 14.85 22.40
C ILE A 320 11.16 14.46 23.85
N SER A 321 10.83 13.23 24.22
CA SER A 321 11.12 12.68 25.54
C SER A 321 11.72 11.28 25.50
N ASN A 322 12.58 10.97 26.47
CA ASN A 322 13.12 9.64 26.72
C ASN A 322 13.70 8.95 25.47
N SER A 323 14.35 9.72 24.59
CA SER A 323 14.75 9.24 23.26
C SER A 323 16.26 9.36 23.02
N LEU A 324 16.76 8.56 22.08
CA LEU A 324 18.17 8.41 21.76
C LEU A 324 18.45 8.84 20.32
N PHE A 325 19.28 9.86 20.12
CA PHE A 325 19.66 10.38 18.82
C PHE A 325 21.17 10.25 18.64
N ILE A 326 21.63 9.30 17.82
CA ILE A 326 23.05 9.01 17.64
C ILE A 326 23.43 9.02 16.15
N TYR A 327 24.57 9.63 15.83
CA TYR A 327 25.19 9.62 14.50
C TYR A 327 24.28 10.10 13.36
N ASN A 328 23.28 10.92 13.66
CA ASN A 328 22.51 11.58 12.62
C ASN A 328 23.35 12.71 12.05
N TYR A 329 23.35 12.83 10.73
CA TYR A 329 24.20 13.77 10.01
C TYR A 329 23.35 14.77 9.26
N GLY A 330 23.64 16.06 9.43
CA GLY A 330 23.30 17.02 8.40
C GLY A 330 24.38 18.05 8.20
N ILE A 331 24.40 18.69 7.04
CA ILE A 331 25.32 19.83 6.80
C ILE A 331 25.00 20.94 7.82
N GLY A 332 23.70 21.16 8.09
CA GLY A 332 23.26 21.89 9.28
C GLY A 332 23.19 21.01 10.53
N MET A 333 22.23 21.29 11.42
CA MET A 333 22.05 20.54 12.66
C MET A 333 21.25 19.23 12.44
N ALA A 334 21.46 18.25 13.33
CA ALA A 334 20.70 17.00 13.33
C ALA A 334 19.20 17.19 13.67
N LEU A 335 18.88 18.18 14.51
CA LEU A 335 17.52 18.64 14.79
C LEU A 335 17.40 20.07 14.29
N TYR A 336 16.38 20.36 13.47
CA TYR A 336 16.18 21.70 12.90
C TYR A 336 14.75 22.16 13.14
N GLY A 337 14.54 23.17 13.98
CA GLY A 337 13.21 23.71 14.34
C GLY A 337 13.15 24.24 15.76
N LYS A 338 11.95 24.43 16.31
CA LYS A 338 11.74 24.76 17.74
C LYS A 338 11.26 23.54 18.50
N GLY A 339 11.56 23.41 19.80
CA GLY A 339 10.98 22.31 20.54
C GLY A 339 11.36 22.19 22.00
N LEU A 340 10.65 21.29 22.68
CA LEU A 340 10.89 20.91 24.07
C LEU A 340 11.54 19.52 24.11
N LEU A 341 12.65 19.42 24.83
CA LEU A 341 13.42 18.19 24.99
C LEU A 341 13.51 17.83 26.47
N THR A 342 13.12 16.61 26.83
CA THR A 342 13.16 16.12 28.22
C THR A 342 13.77 14.73 28.28
N ASN A 343 14.83 14.53 29.08
CA ASN A 343 15.45 13.22 29.30
C ASN A 343 15.90 12.52 28.00
N ASN A 344 16.59 13.24 27.11
CA ASN A 344 17.10 12.68 25.86
C ASN A 344 18.61 12.57 25.87
N ILE A 345 19.16 11.64 25.08
CA ILE A 345 20.59 11.56 24.79
C ILE A 345 20.79 11.91 23.31
N ILE A 346 21.60 12.93 23.04
CA ILE A 346 21.87 13.42 21.68
C ILE A 346 23.38 13.47 21.46
N ARG A 347 23.89 12.64 20.53
CA ARG A 347 25.31 12.56 20.14
C ARG A 347 25.42 12.45 18.62
N ASN A 348 25.50 13.59 17.93
CA ASN A 348 25.45 13.67 16.47
C ASN A 348 26.65 14.44 15.93
N PHE A 349 27.10 14.11 14.71
CA PHE A 349 28.33 14.66 14.13
C PHE A 349 28.32 16.17 13.86
N THR A 350 27.14 16.81 13.83
CA THR A 350 26.97 18.23 13.47
C THR A 350 26.04 19.00 14.40
N ALA A 351 25.78 18.48 15.60
CA ALA A 351 25.17 19.24 16.68
C ALA A 351 26.24 19.51 17.76
N PRO A 352 26.24 20.67 18.44
CA PRO A 352 27.01 20.78 19.68
C PRO A 352 26.56 19.66 20.63
N ASP A 353 27.50 19.10 21.41
CA ASP A 353 27.20 18.08 22.42
C ASP A 353 26.23 18.67 23.45
N ILE A 354 24.94 18.37 23.29
CA ILE A 354 23.86 18.90 24.14
C ILE A 354 23.45 17.81 25.14
N VAL A 355 23.75 18.05 26.41
CA VAL A 355 23.08 17.41 27.55
C VAL A 355 22.03 18.43 28.05
N SER A 356 20.75 18.09 27.96
CA SER A 356 19.61 19.02 27.90
C SER A 356 19.38 19.95 29.11
N GLN A 357 19.18 21.24 28.86
CA GLN A 357 18.09 22.12 29.37
C GLN A 357 17.77 23.16 28.27
N GLU A 358 16.52 23.66 28.24
CA GLU A 358 15.84 24.41 27.14
C GLU A 358 16.74 25.12 26.11
N ILE A 359 16.60 24.76 24.83
CA ILE A 359 17.34 25.41 23.74
C ILE A 359 16.37 26.18 22.84
N PHE A 360 16.49 27.51 22.87
CA PHE A 360 16.00 28.38 21.80
C PHE A 360 16.96 28.27 20.61
N MET A 361 16.59 27.46 19.61
CA MET A 361 17.30 27.45 18.33
C MET A 361 16.93 28.71 17.54
N VAL A 362 17.81 29.70 17.53
CA VAL A 362 17.63 31.01 16.86
C VAL A 362 17.68 30.82 15.34
N PRO A 363 16.83 31.47 14.52
CA PRO A 363 16.99 31.49 13.07
C PRO A 363 18.14 32.43 12.70
N GLY A 364 19.10 31.95 11.91
CA GLY A 364 20.04 32.83 11.20
C GLY A 364 19.28 33.64 10.14
N GLU A 365 19.67 34.91 10.03
CA GLU A 365 19.12 35.98 9.17
C GLU A 365 18.98 35.62 7.69
#